data_AF-A0A2B4SQC3-F1
#
_entry.id   AF-A0A2B4SQC3-F1
#
_cell.length_a   1.000
_cell.length_b   1.000
_cell.length_c   1.000
_cell.angle_alpha   90.00
_cell.angle_beta   90.00
_cell.angle_gamma   90.00
#
_symmetry.space_group_name_H-M   'P 1'
#
loop_
_entity.id
_entity.type
_entity.pdbx_description
1 polymer ?
#
loop_
_entity_poly.entity_id
_entity_poly.type
_entity_poly.pdbx_seq_one_letter_code
_entity_poly.pdbx_strand_id
1 'polypeptide(L)'
;MEAVSRIIKVQLPNYLRSLPVPSTFGGFLKLSGKEWRQLAPLLLALSLFIYLVILRLTRRSTSKSSGKRTPDQDWVNKTLQKDKEKVADTIQIEDLAEKAAYHAFCRCWKSKKFPRCDGSHTKHNKETGDNVGPLVLKRKKPQPAAATTPSSSQTS
;
A
#
# COMPACT_ATOMS: atom_id res chain seq x y z
N MET A 1 15.10 32.15 -25.96
CA MET A 1 15.84 31.01 -26.54
C MET A 1 17.28 31.36 -26.95
N GLU A 2 17.58 32.60 -27.33
CA GLU A 2 18.94 32.98 -27.75
C GLU A 2 20.00 32.87 -26.65
N ALA A 3 19.71 33.33 -25.44
CA ALA A 3 20.63 33.21 -24.30
C ALA A 3 21.01 31.76 -24.00
N VAL A 4 20.02 30.86 -23.98
CA VAL A 4 20.22 29.41 -23.79
C VAL A 4 21.04 28.83 -24.96
N SER A 5 20.76 29.24 -26.19
CA SER A 5 21.51 28.78 -27.36
C SER A 5 22.99 29.21 -27.32
N ARG A 6 23.28 30.42 -26.82
CA ARG A 6 24.65 30.91 -26.63
C ARG A 6 25.36 30.16 -25.52
N ILE A 7 24.67 29.87 -24.42
CA ILE A 7 25.23 29.07 -23.31
C ILE A 7 25.61 27.66 -23.82
N ILE A 8 24.71 26.99 -24.53
CA ILE A 8 24.93 25.62 -25.02
C ILE A 8 25.98 25.57 -26.14
N LYS A 9 25.95 26.50 -27.09
CA LYS A 9 26.82 26.45 -28.28
C LYS A 9 28.17 27.15 -28.10
N VAL A 10 28.29 28.08 -27.16
CA VAL A 10 29.49 28.93 -27.02
C VAL A 10 30.13 28.75 -25.64
N GLN A 11 29.39 28.98 -24.56
CA GLN A 11 29.98 28.95 -23.22
C GLN A 11 30.33 27.53 -22.77
N LEU A 12 29.47 26.55 -23.04
CA LEU A 12 29.71 25.18 -22.63
C LEU A 12 30.93 24.56 -23.34
N PRO A 13 31.09 24.63 -24.68
CA PRO A 13 32.29 24.10 -25.34
C PRO A 13 33.57 24.84 -24.93
N ASN A 14 33.50 26.16 -24.72
CA ASN A 14 34.65 26.93 -24.26
C ASN A 14 35.06 26.57 -22.83
N TYR A 15 34.08 26.38 -21.94
CA TYR A 15 34.32 25.91 -20.58
C TYR A 15 34.92 24.50 -20.57
N LEU A 16 34.36 23.55 -21.33
CA LEU A 16 34.87 22.18 -21.44
C LEU A 16 36.30 22.12 -22.01
N ARG A 17 36.65 23.01 -22.96
CA ARG A 17 38.02 23.12 -23.50
C ARG A 17 39.03 23.69 -22.51
N SER A 18 38.57 24.51 -21.56
CA SER A 18 39.42 25.11 -20.52
C SER A 18 39.64 24.22 -19.30
N LEU A 19 39.06 23.01 -19.28
CA LEU A 19 39.22 22.09 -18.16
C LEU A 19 40.60 21.42 -18.19
N PRO A 20 41.39 21.51 -17.09
CA PRO A 20 42.60 20.72 -16.95
C PRO A 20 42.19 19.27 -16.64
N VAL A 21 41.87 18.48 -17.67
CA VAL A 21 41.55 17.06 -17.54
C VAL A 21 42.85 16.26 -17.61
N PRO A 22 43.36 15.72 -16.48
CA PRO A 22 44.57 14.92 -16.52
C PRO A 22 44.30 13.59 -17.23
N SER A 23 45.24 13.16 -18.08
CA SER A 23 45.17 11.91 -18.85
C SER A 23 45.49 10.66 -18.02
N THR A 24 45.84 10.80 -16.74
CA THR A 24 46.20 9.71 -15.82
C THR A 24 45.56 9.89 -14.46
N PHE A 25 45.22 8.77 -13.80
CA PHE A 25 44.60 8.76 -12.47
C PHE A 25 45.45 9.47 -11.39
N GLY A 26 46.78 9.54 -11.54
CA GLY A 26 47.68 10.27 -10.64
C GLY A 26 47.73 11.78 -10.85
N GLY A 27 47.26 12.30 -11.99
CA GLY A 27 47.25 13.73 -12.28
C GLY A 27 46.23 14.51 -11.45
N PHE A 28 45.19 13.84 -10.92
CA PHE A 28 44.23 14.46 -10.02
C PHE A 28 44.84 14.92 -8.68
N LEU A 29 45.95 14.30 -8.26
CA LEU A 29 46.67 14.65 -7.02
C LEU A 29 47.61 15.85 -7.17
N LYS A 30 47.91 16.27 -8.41
CA LYS A 30 48.84 17.38 -8.74
C LYS A 30 48.12 18.69 -9.08
N LEU A 31 46.79 18.70 -9.01
CA LEU A 31 45.94 19.86 -9.32
C LEU A 31 46.02 20.92 -8.23
N SER A 32 46.23 22.18 -8.62
CA SER A 32 46.24 23.33 -7.74
C SER A 32 44.83 23.65 -7.22
N GLY A 33 44.72 24.23 -6.02
CA GLY A 33 43.42 24.55 -5.41
C GLY A 33 42.51 25.45 -6.26
N LYS A 34 43.06 26.22 -7.21
CA LYS A 34 42.27 27.00 -8.18
C LYS A 34 41.60 26.11 -9.23
N GLU A 35 42.27 25.06 -9.69
CA GLU A 35 41.78 24.13 -10.71
C GLU A 35 40.69 23.23 -10.15
N TRP A 36 40.80 22.86 -8.87
CA TRP A 36 39.73 22.16 -8.14
C TRP A 36 38.42 22.96 -8.06
N ARG A 37 38.50 24.29 -7.90
CA ARG A 37 37.29 25.14 -7.90
C ARG A 37 36.61 25.18 -9.28
N GLN A 38 37.39 25.12 -10.35
CA GLN A 38 36.85 25.09 -11.71
C GLN A 38 36.24 23.73 -12.05
N LEU A 39 36.74 22.64 -11.47
CA LEU A 39 36.24 21.28 -11.69
C LEU A 39 35.02 20.93 -10.80
N ALA A 40 34.88 21.58 -9.64
CA ALA A 40 33.85 21.28 -8.65
C ALA A 40 32.40 21.31 -9.18
N PRO A 41 31.96 22.28 -10.01
CA PRO A 41 30.59 22.29 -10.54
C PRO A 41 30.29 21.08 -11.44
N LEU A 42 31.29 20.63 -12.20
CA LEU A 42 31.16 19.47 -13.09
C LEU A 42 31.09 18.17 -12.28
N LEU A 43 31.92 18.03 -11.25
CA LEU A 43 31.88 16.86 -10.35
C LEU A 43 30.57 16.79 -9.57
N LEU A 44 30.05 17.93 -9.09
CA LEU A 44 28.76 17.99 -8.39
C LEU A 44 27.60 17.60 -9.31
N ALA A 45 27.58 18.10 -10.55
CA ALA A 45 26.57 17.76 -11.53
C ALA A 45 26.60 16.26 -11.92
N LEU A 46 27.80 15.69 -12.15
CA LEU A 46 27.99 14.26 -12.42
C LEU A 46 27.59 13.40 -11.22
N SER A 47 27.99 13.78 -10.00
CA SER A 47 27.63 13.09 -8.76
C SER A 47 26.11 13.08 -8.55
N LEU A 48 25.43 14.21 -8.74
CA LEU A 48 23.97 14.32 -8.64
C LEU A 48 23.28 13.47 -9.72
N PHE A 49 23.75 13.49 -10.97
CA PHE A 49 23.18 12.69 -12.04
C PHE A 49 23.31 11.18 -11.75
N ILE A 50 24.49 10.73 -11.33
CA ILE A 50 24.75 9.34 -10.93
C ILE A 50 23.87 8.97 -9.73
N TYR A 51 23.76 9.82 -8.72
CA TYR A 51 22.90 9.62 -7.56
C TYR A 51 21.43 9.47 -7.95
N LEU A 52 20.91 10.32 -8.84
CA LEU A 52 19.53 10.25 -9.33
C LEU A 52 19.28 8.99 -10.18
N VAL A 53 20.26 8.56 -10.99
CA VAL A 53 20.20 7.30 -11.75
C VAL A 53 20.21 6.09 -10.80
N ILE A 54 21.10 6.08 -9.81
CA ILE A 54 21.13 5.03 -8.77
C ILE A 54 19.81 5.01 -8.00
N LEU A 55 19.26 6.16 -7.60
CA LEU A 55 17.94 6.23 -6.98
C LEU A 55 16.85 5.73 -7.92
N ARG A 56 16.91 6.01 -9.22
CA ARG A 56 15.92 5.50 -10.18
C ARG A 56 16.02 3.99 -10.35
N LEU A 57 17.23 3.43 -10.38
CA LEU A 57 17.49 1.99 -10.49
C LEU A 57 17.12 1.24 -9.20
N THR A 58 17.50 1.77 -8.04
CA THR A 58 17.20 1.17 -6.73
C THR A 58 15.74 1.36 -6.33
N ARG A 59 15.09 2.48 -6.68
CA ARG A 59 13.64 2.70 -6.48
C ARG A 59 12.77 1.85 -7.40
N ARG A 60 13.30 1.43 -8.56
CA ARG A 60 12.64 0.44 -9.43
C ARG A 60 12.69 -0.96 -8.81
N SER A 61 13.73 -1.25 -8.00
CA SER A 61 13.88 -2.51 -7.28
C SER A 61 13.10 -2.55 -5.94
N THR A 62 12.84 -1.39 -5.31
CA THR A 62 12.01 -1.31 -4.09
C THR A 62 10.51 -1.12 -4.35
N SER A 63 10.07 -1.01 -5.60
CA SER A 63 8.71 -1.32 -6.01
C SER A 63 8.48 -2.84 -5.90
N LYS A 64 8.37 -3.34 -4.67
CA LYS A 64 7.82 -4.67 -4.38
C LYS A 64 6.38 -4.72 -4.91
N SER A 65 6.24 -5.25 -6.12
CA SER A 65 5.06 -6.00 -6.53
C SER A 65 5.56 -7.08 -7.47
N SER A 66 5.13 -8.32 -7.24
CA SER A 66 5.55 -9.55 -7.93
C SER A 66 6.83 -10.23 -7.41
N GLY A 67 6.94 -10.39 -6.09
CA GLY A 67 7.59 -11.59 -5.58
C GLY A 67 6.74 -12.82 -5.95
N LYS A 68 7.37 -13.87 -6.45
CA LYS A 68 6.76 -15.18 -6.74
C LYS A 68 5.99 -15.65 -5.49
N ARG A 69 4.67 -15.49 -5.49
CA ARG A 69 3.83 -15.81 -4.32
C ARG A 69 3.80 -17.33 -4.17
N THR A 70 4.36 -17.86 -3.10
CA THR A 70 4.04 -19.22 -2.70
C THR A 70 2.55 -19.23 -2.30
N PRO A 71 1.77 -20.26 -2.69
CA PRO A 71 0.32 -20.26 -2.50
C PRO A 71 -0.10 -20.06 -1.03
N ASP A 72 0.73 -20.47 -0.09
CA ASP A 72 0.48 -20.35 1.35
C ASP A 72 0.56 -18.90 1.90
N GLN A 73 1.30 -18.00 1.23
CA GLN A 73 1.47 -16.62 1.73
C GLN A 73 0.17 -15.80 1.64
N ASP A 74 -0.72 -16.13 0.71
CA ASP A 74 -1.95 -15.38 0.43
C ASP A 74 -3.20 -16.02 1.06
N TRP A 75 -3.08 -17.17 1.72
CA TRP A 75 -4.24 -17.85 2.30
C TRP A 75 -4.83 -17.08 3.48
N VAL A 76 -6.14 -16.82 3.40
CA VAL A 76 -6.90 -16.14 4.46
C VAL A 76 -6.99 -17.02 5.72
N ASN A 77 -7.48 -18.25 5.53
CA ASN A 77 -7.52 -19.27 6.57
C ASN A 77 -6.17 -19.99 6.65
N LYS A 78 -5.46 -19.86 7.77
CA LYS A 78 -4.16 -20.53 7.97
C LYS A 78 -4.26 -21.82 8.78
N THR A 79 -5.24 -21.95 9.67
CA THR A 79 -5.24 -22.99 10.71
C THR A 79 -6.57 -23.71 10.93
N LEU A 80 -7.71 -23.14 10.53
CA LEU A 80 -9.02 -23.68 10.88
C LEU A 80 -9.45 -24.77 9.90
N GLN A 81 -9.87 -25.94 10.42
CA GLN A 81 -10.54 -27.01 9.68
C GLN A 81 -9.90 -27.33 8.31
N LYS A 82 -8.57 -27.52 8.30
CA LYS A 82 -7.77 -27.75 7.08
C LYS A 82 -7.96 -29.13 6.46
N ASP A 83 -8.58 -30.03 7.20
CA ASP A 83 -9.07 -31.33 6.75
C ASP A 83 -10.24 -31.22 5.77
N LYS A 84 -11.01 -30.13 5.84
CA LYS A 84 -12.14 -29.91 4.95
C LYS A 84 -11.71 -29.18 3.68
N GLU A 85 -12.11 -29.72 2.53
CA GLU A 85 -11.93 -29.06 1.23
C GLU A 85 -12.61 -27.68 1.19
N LYS A 86 -13.78 -27.58 1.84
CA LYS A 86 -14.53 -26.33 2.00
C LYS A 86 -15.11 -26.23 3.40
N VAL A 87 -14.74 -25.16 4.10
CA VAL A 87 -15.30 -24.85 5.42
C VAL A 87 -16.52 -23.94 5.23
N ALA A 88 -17.69 -24.47 5.56
CA ALA A 88 -18.97 -23.75 5.51
C ALA A 88 -19.78 -24.07 6.77
N ASP A 89 -20.22 -23.04 7.49
CA ASP A 89 -21.05 -23.16 8.68
C ASP A 89 -22.48 -22.75 8.36
N THR A 90 -23.46 -23.55 8.78
CA THR A 90 -24.89 -23.26 8.63
C THR A 90 -25.47 -22.91 9.99
N ILE A 91 -26.22 -21.82 10.07
CA ILE A 91 -26.81 -21.30 11.30
C ILE A 91 -28.29 -21.04 11.03
N GLN A 92 -29.15 -21.66 11.84
CA GLN A 92 -30.59 -21.41 11.80
C GLN A 92 -30.89 -20.06 12.47
N ILE A 93 -31.83 -19.30 11.91
CA ILE A 93 -32.13 -17.93 12.37
C ILE A 93 -32.89 -17.98 13.71
N GLU A 94 -33.63 -19.05 13.94
CA GLU A 94 -34.43 -19.33 15.12
C GLU A 94 -33.54 -19.44 16.37
N ASP A 95 -32.41 -20.15 16.25
CA ASP A 95 -31.43 -20.36 17.34
C ASP A 95 -30.74 -19.05 17.78
N LEU A 96 -30.75 -18.03 16.91
CA LEU A 96 -30.20 -16.71 17.22
C LEU A 96 -31.15 -15.87 18.10
N ALA A 97 -32.43 -16.24 18.20
CA ALA A 97 -33.43 -15.41 18.85
C ALA A 97 -33.31 -15.33 20.38
N GLU A 98 -32.77 -16.36 21.03
CA GLU A 98 -33.02 -16.56 22.46
C GLU A 98 -32.00 -15.91 23.40
N LYS A 99 -30.78 -15.58 22.94
CA LYS A 99 -29.64 -15.41 23.87
C LYS A 99 -28.83 -14.11 23.74
N ALA A 100 -29.07 -13.25 22.75
CA ALA A 100 -28.34 -11.98 22.62
C ALA A 100 -29.04 -10.92 21.75
N ALA A 101 -28.82 -9.64 22.05
CA ALA A 101 -29.33 -8.52 21.25
C ALA A 101 -28.73 -8.45 19.83
N TYR A 102 -27.55 -9.04 19.64
CA TYR A 102 -26.88 -9.18 18.36
C TYR A 102 -25.96 -10.40 18.39
N HIS A 103 -25.73 -11.00 17.22
CA HIS A 103 -24.78 -12.09 17.02
C HIS A 103 -23.71 -11.66 16.05
N ALA A 104 -22.45 -11.95 16.37
CA ALA A 104 -21.31 -11.58 15.54
C ALA A 104 -20.61 -12.85 15.03
N PHE A 105 -20.44 -12.95 13.72
CA PHE A 105 -19.78 -14.05 13.03
C PHE A 105 -18.44 -13.63 12.46
N CYS A 106 -17.45 -14.52 12.57
CA CYS A 106 -16.08 -14.28 12.14
C CYS A 106 -15.97 -14.27 10.62
N ARG A 107 -15.26 -13.27 10.07
CA ARG A 107 -14.86 -13.23 8.65
C ARG A 107 -13.34 -13.21 8.45
N CYS A 108 -12.58 -13.09 9.53
CA CYS A 108 -11.12 -12.97 9.48
C CYS A 108 -10.38 -14.32 9.60
N TRP A 109 -11.10 -15.42 9.89
CA TRP A 109 -10.52 -16.76 10.10
C TRP A 109 -9.47 -16.85 11.23
N LYS A 110 -9.42 -15.86 12.14
CA LYS A 110 -8.51 -15.85 13.30
C LYS A 110 -9.20 -16.19 14.62
N SER A 111 -10.53 -16.30 14.63
CA SER A 111 -11.26 -16.52 15.87
C SER A 111 -11.03 -17.91 16.43
N LYS A 112 -10.81 -18.00 17.75
CA LYS A 112 -10.74 -19.28 18.47
C LYS A 112 -12.12 -19.90 18.69
N LYS A 113 -13.18 -19.10 18.59
CA LYS A 113 -14.59 -19.51 18.74
C LYS A 113 -15.31 -19.57 17.38
N PHE A 114 -14.56 -19.76 16.30
CA PHE A 114 -15.10 -19.85 14.94
C PHE A 114 -16.25 -20.88 14.90
N PRO A 115 -17.42 -20.55 14.31
CA PRO A 115 -17.69 -19.42 13.41
C PRO A 115 -18.05 -18.09 14.07
N ARG A 116 -18.16 -18.02 15.41
CA ARG A 116 -18.47 -16.76 16.11
C ARG A 116 -17.26 -15.84 16.16
N CYS A 117 -17.51 -14.53 16.23
CA CYS A 117 -16.46 -13.54 16.44
C CYS A 117 -16.10 -13.43 17.93
N ASP A 118 -14.81 -13.45 18.24
CA ASP A 118 -14.25 -13.26 19.59
C ASP A 118 -13.37 -12.00 19.69
N GLY A 119 -13.38 -11.13 18.67
CA GLY A 119 -12.55 -9.92 18.61
C GLY A 119 -11.14 -10.11 18.04
N SER A 120 -10.74 -11.33 17.66
CA SER A 120 -9.38 -11.59 17.13
C SER A 120 -9.01 -10.78 15.87
N HIS A 121 -10.00 -10.28 15.12
CA HIS A 121 -9.78 -9.40 13.97
C HIS A 121 -9.06 -8.09 14.34
N THR A 122 -9.26 -7.55 15.55
CA THR A 122 -8.57 -6.31 15.98
C THR A 122 -7.05 -6.50 16.03
N LYS A 123 -6.60 -7.64 16.56
CA LYS A 123 -5.17 -7.98 16.60
C LYS A 123 -4.61 -8.16 15.18
N HIS A 124 -5.32 -8.91 14.35
CA HIS A 124 -4.95 -9.12 12.94
C HIS A 124 -4.83 -7.79 12.18
N ASN A 125 -5.83 -6.91 12.30
CA ASN A 125 -5.81 -5.59 11.67
C ASN A 125 -4.63 -4.74 12.13
N LYS A 126 -4.32 -4.74 13.44
CA LYS A 126 -3.18 -4.00 13.99
C LYS A 126 -1.84 -4.51 13.46
N GLU A 127 -1.68 -5.83 13.35
CA GLU A 127 -0.42 -6.45 12.93
C GLU A 127 -0.18 -6.36 11.41
N THR A 128 -1.25 -6.40 10.62
CA THR A 128 -1.16 -6.47 9.15
C THR A 128 -1.49 -5.14 8.45
N GLY A 129 -2.11 -4.19 9.16
CA GLY A 129 -2.67 -2.98 8.55
C GLY A 129 -4.00 -3.21 7.83
N ASP A 130 -4.64 -4.37 8.04
CA ASP A 130 -5.92 -4.75 7.45
C ASP A 130 -7.11 -4.07 8.17
N ASN A 131 -8.32 -4.17 7.60
CA ASN A 131 -9.54 -3.51 8.09
C ASN A 131 -10.76 -4.45 8.16
N VAL A 132 -10.54 -5.76 8.29
CA VAL A 132 -11.63 -6.73 8.37
C VAL A 132 -12.42 -6.63 9.68
N GLY A 133 -13.69 -7.02 9.64
CA GLY A 133 -14.59 -7.04 10.80
C GLY A 133 -15.65 -8.14 10.70
N PRO A 134 -16.39 -8.41 11.79
CA PRO A 134 -17.39 -9.47 11.81
C PRO A 134 -18.62 -9.15 10.95
N LEU A 135 -19.40 -10.19 10.62
CA LEU A 135 -20.79 -10.05 10.19
C LEU A 135 -21.66 -9.98 11.44
N VAL A 136 -22.42 -8.89 11.63
CA VAL A 136 -23.27 -8.70 12.80
C VAL A 136 -24.74 -8.85 12.39
N LEU A 137 -25.41 -9.87 12.92
CA LEU A 137 -26.83 -10.10 12.75
C LEU A 137 -27.59 -9.53 13.95
N LYS A 138 -28.55 -8.65 13.67
CA LYS A 138 -29.46 -8.08 14.66
C LYS A 138 -30.89 -8.46 14.29
N ARG A 139 -31.65 -8.98 15.24
CA ARG A 139 -33.08 -9.22 15.02
C ARG A 139 -33.81 -7.88 15.08
N LYS A 140 -34.52 -7.53 14.00
CA LYS A 140 -35.44 -6.40 14.02
C LYS A 140 -36.60 -6.75 14.97
N LYS A 141 -36.87 -5.92 15.98
CA LYS A 141 -38.12 -6.05 16.75
C LYS A 141 -39.29 -5.85 15.78
N PRO A 142 -40.37 -6.66 15.86
CA PRO A 142 -41.56 -6.40 15.06
C PRO A 142 -42.01 -4.95 15.30
N GLN A 143 -42.03 -4.14 14.25
CA GLN A 143 -42.73 -2.86 14.32
C GLN A 143 -44.22 -3.18 14.37
N PRO A 144 -45.02 -2.56 15.26
CA PRO A 144 -46.47 -2.66 15.17
C PRO A 144 -46.87 -2.27 13.75
N ALA A 145 -47.60 -3.13 13.05
CA ALA A 145 -48.11 -2.83 11.73
C ALA A 145 -48.83 -1.47 11.81
N ALA A 146 -48.37 -0.49 11.04
CA ALA A 146 -49.03 0.80 10.95
C ALA A 146 -50.49 0.52 10.60
N ALA A 147 -51.40 0.93 11.49
CA ALA A 147 -52.83 0.78 11.30
C ALA A 147 -53.20 1.43 9.97
N THR A 148 -53.58 0.61 9.00
CA THR A 148 -54.17 1.07 7.75
C THR A 148 -55.53 1.66 8.10
N THR A 149 -55.59 2.97 8.29
CA THR A 149 -56.85 3.70 8.39
C THR A 149 -57.58 3.50 7.06
N PRO A 150 -58.80 2.92 7.02
CA PRO A 150 -59.55 2.87 5.78
C PRO A 150 -59.93 4.30 5.41
N SER A 151 -59.44 4.76 4.26
CA SER A 151 -59.87 6.00 3.62
C SER A 151 -61.37 5.85 3.32
N SER A 152 -62.20 6.58 4.04
CA SER A 152 -63.62 6.70 3.76
C SER A 152 -63.78 7.38 2.41
N SER A 153 -64.10 6.58 1.39
CA SER A 153 -64.63 7.02 0.12
C SER A 153 -65.94 7.77 0.36
N GLN A 154 -65.94 9.07 0.05
CA GLN A 154 -67.14 9.88 -0.06
C GLN A 154 -68.00 9.34 -1.19
N THR A 155 -69.24 8.96 -0.88
CA THR A 155 -70.32 8.73 -1.85
C THR A 155 -71.25 9.94 -1.86
N SER A 156 -71.48 10.46 -3.06
CA SER A 156 -72.68 11.12 -3.59
C SER A 156 -73.13 12.46 -2.99
#